data_AF-A0A1F7UR19-F1
#
_entry.id   AF-A0A1F7UR19-F1
#
_cell.length_a   1.000
_cell.length_b   1.000
_cell.length_c   1.000
_cell.angle_alpha   90.00
_cell.angle_beta   90.00
_cell.angle_gamma   90.00
#
_symmetry.space_group_name_H-M   'P 1'
#
loop_
_entity.id
_entity.type
_entity.pdbx_description
1 polymer ?
#
loop_
_entity_poly.entity_id
_entity_poly.type
_entity_poly.pdbx_seq_one_letter_code
_entity_poly.pdbx_strand_id
1 'polypeptide(L)' 'MVEYTAFNPEQLYNEVRARAEAEGAYGEEAWDDLVEQVLEEKKPFGELHDDEDWDLLREELQNRWDEFKDQIRPGV' A
#
# COMPACT_ATOMS: atom_id res chain seq x y z
N MET A 1 -18.19 -10.37 -18.00
CA MET A 1 -17.71 -8.99 -17.85
C MET A 1 -16.63 -9.06 -16.82
N VAL A 2 -15.37 -8.93 -17.21
CA VAL A 2 -14.28 -8.86 -16.23
C VAL A 2 -13.96 -7.38 -16.12
N GLU A 3 -14.32 -6.81 -14.97
CA GLU A 3 -13.97 -5.45 -14.58
C GLU A 3 -12.46 -5.43 -14.31
N TYR A 4 -11.68 -5.39 -15.37
CA TYR A 4 -10.26 -5.01 -15.32
C TYR A 4 -10.20 -3.49 -15.48
N THR A 5 -9.13 -2.88 -14.94
CA THR A 5 -8.65 -1.50 -15.17
C THR A 5 -8.95 -0.43 -14.10
N ALA A 6 -8.92 -0.77 -12.81
CA ALA A 6 -8.56 0.19 -11.77
C ALA A 6 -7.66 -0.54 -10.77
N PHE A 7 -6.51 0.05 -10.41
CA PHE A 7 -5.65 -0.52 -9.37
C PHE A 7 -6.49 -0.75 -8.11
N ASN A 8 -6.58 -2.00 -7.65
CA ASN A 8 -7.37 -2.31 -6.46
C ASN A 8 -6.53 -1.94 -5.22
N PRO A 9 -6.95 -0.96 -4.40
CA PRO A 9 -6.20 -0.53 -3.21
C PRO A 9 -5.91 -1.69 -2.27
N GLU A 10 -6.79 -2.68 -2.22
CA GLU A 10 -6.63 -3.88 -1.41
C GLU A 10 -5.47 -4.77 -1.90
N GLN A 11 -5.21 -4.83 -3.21
CA GLN A 11 -4.06 -5.57 -3.73
C GLN A 11 -2.74 -4.88 -3.40
N LEU A 12 -2.70 -3.54 -3.54
CA LEU A 12 -1.53 -2.75 -3.15
C LEU A 12 -1.25 -2.88 -1.66
N TYR A 13 -2.29 -2.78 -0.83
CA TYR A 13 -2.18 -2.97 0.61
C TYR A 13 -1.61 -4.34 0.97
N ASN A 14 -2.11 -5.42 0.37
CA ASN A 14 -1.59 -6.76 0.62
C ASN A 14 -0.13 -6.91 0.19
N GLU A 15 0.30 -6.24 -0.88
CA GLU A 15 1.69 -6.26 -1.33
C GLU A 15 2.61 -5.48 -0.37
N VAL A 16 2.23 -4.27 0.02
CA VAL A 16 2.95 -3.46 1.03
C VAL A 16 3.07 -4.24 2.33
N ARG A 17 1.96 -4.82 2.80
CA ARG A 17 1.93 -5.67 3.99
C ARG A 17 2.91 -6.84 3.88
N ALA A 18 2.86 -7.59 2.79
CA ALA A 18 3.72 -8.76 2.61
C ALA A 18 5.22 -8.38 2.64
N ARG A 19 5.57 -7.21 2.07
CA ARG A 19 6.94 -6.66 2.16
C ARG A 19 7.28 -6.22 3.57
N ALA A 20 6.37 -5.52 4.25
CA ALA A 20 6.58 -5.11 5.63
C ALA A 20 6.84 -6.29 6.57
N GLU A 21 6.10 -7.40 6.40
CA GLU A 21 6.32 -8.65 7.13
C GLU A 21 7.66 -9.33 6.76
N ALA A 22 8.05 -9.29 5.48
CA ALA A 22 9.29 -9.90 5.00
C ALA A 22 10.56 -9.12 5.43
N GLU A 23 10.48 -7.80 5.42
CA GLU A 23 11.60 -6.89 5.72
C GLU A 23 11.65 -6.49 7.21
N GLY A 24 10.57 -6.76 7.96
CA GLY A 24 10.46 -6.40 9.36
C GLY A 24 10.22 -4.90 9.58
N ALA A 25 9.55 -4.25 8.64
CA ALA A 25 9.18 -2.84 8.71
C ALA A 25 7.99 -2.64 9.65
N TYR A 26 8.27 -2.58 10.95
CA TYR A 26 7.26 -2.46 12.02
C TYR A 26 7.13 -1.03 12.58
N GLY A 27 7.25 -0.02 11.71
CA GLY A 27 7.09 1.38 12.09
C GLY A 27 6.39 2.18 10.99
N GLU A 28 5.71 3.25 11.39
CA GLU A 28 4.98 4.16 10.50
C GLU A 28 5.87 4.70 9.38
N GLU A 29 7.05 5.22 9.72
CA GLU A 29 8.03 5.73 8.74
C GLU A 29 8.47 4.65 7.75
N ALA A 30 8.67 3.41 8.21
CA ALA A 30 9.07 2.30 7.34
C ALA A 30 7.90 1.77 6.49
N TRP A 31 6.67 1.89 6.99
CA TRP A 31 5.46 1.59 6.24
C TRP A 31 5.24 2.60 5.12
N ASP A 32 5.37 3.89 5.42
CA ASP A 32 5.22 4.96 4.45
C ASP A 32 6.23 4.82 3.30
N ASP A 33 7.49 4.52 3.63
CA ASP A 33 8.54 4.28 2.63
C ASP A 33 8.21 3.08 1.74
N LEU A 34 7.66 1.99 2.30
CA LEU A 34 7.22 0.82 1.53
C LEU A 34 6.02 1.13 0.63
N VAL A 35 5.06 1.92 1.12
CA VAL A 35 3.92 2.38 0.31
C VAL A 35 4.41 3.17 -0.89
N GLU A 36 5.33 4.12 -0.68
CA GLU A 36 5.91 4.92 -1.76
C GLU A 36 6.64 4.04 -2.79
N GLN A 37 7.50 3.13 -2.33
CA GLN A 37 8.22 2.21 -3.22
C GLN A 37 7.27 1.35 -4.06
N VAL A 38 6.24 0.75 -3.43
CA VAL A 38 5.26 -0.07 -4.14
C VAL A 38 4.51 0.76 -5.18
N LEU A 39 4.06 1.97 -4.83
CA LEU A 39 3.35 2.82 -5.77
C LEU A 39 4.24 3.29 -6.92
N GLU A 40 5.49 3.66 -6.66
CA GLU A 40 6.46 4.03 -7.71
C GLU A 40 6.74 2.87 -8.67
N GLU A 41 6.86 1.64 -8.16
CA GLU A 41 7.04 0.46 -8.99
C GLU A 41 5.81 0.14 -9.83
N LYS A 42 4.60 0.43 -9.34
CA LYS A 42 3.34 0.18 -10.05
C LYS A 42 2.94 1.30 -10.99
N LYS A 43 3.37 2.54 -10.72
CA LYS A 43 3.14 3.73 -11.56
C LYS A 43 3.39 3.49 -13.06
N PRO A 44 4.50 2.86 -13.50
CA PRO A 44 4.73 2.58 -14.93
C PRO A 44 3.87 1.45 -15.52
N PHE A 45 3.29 0.57 -14.69
CA PHE A 45 2.44 -0.53 -15.14
C PHE A 45 0.94 -0.25 -14.98
N GLY A 46 0.60 0.90 -14.37
CA GLY A 46 -0.77 1.24 -14.05
C GLY A 46 -1.48 2.12 -15.07
N GLU A 47 -2.77 1.82 -15.21
CA GLU A 47 -3.72 2.55 -16.05
C GLU A 47 -4.36 3.74 -15.32
N LEU A 48 -3.80 4.15 -14.18
CA LEU A 48 -4.22 5.40 -13.54
C LEU A 48 -3.73 6.55 -14.40
N HIS A 49 -4.70 7.31 -14.91
CA HIS A 49 -4.48 8.34 -15.90
C HIS A 49 -4.03 9.67 -15.30
N ASP A 50 -4.19 9.84 -13.97
CA ASP A 50 -3.93 11.09 -13.27
C ASP A 50 -2.96 10.91 -12.10
N ASP A 51 -2.11 11.90 -11.87
CA ASP A 51 -1.23 11.94 -10.70
C ASP A 51 -2.04 12.08 -9.41
N GLU A 52 -3.20 12.75 -9.44
CA GLU A 52 -4.11 12.88 -8.29
C GLU A 52 -4.62 11.51 -7.80
N ASP A 53 -4.87 10.54 -8.70
CA ASP A 53 -5.29 9.19 -8.32
C ASP A 53 -4.19 8.44 -7.56
N TRP A 54 -2.92 8.65 -7.93
CA TRP A 54 -1.78 8.04 -7.24
C TRP A 54 -1.54 8.66 -5.87
N ASP A 55 -1.71 9.97 -5.73
CA ASP A 55 -1.62 10.67 -4.45
C ASP A 55 -2.72 10.19 -3.48
N LEU A 56 -3.96 10.04 -3.95
CA LEU A 56 -5.06 9.51 -3.15
C LEU A 56 -4.82 8.07 -2.69
N LEU A 57 -4.26 7.22 -3.56
CA LEU A 57 -3.88 5.85 -3.19
C LEU A 57 -2.76 5.81 -2.16
N ARG A 58 -1.77 6.72 -2.27
CA ARG A 58 -0.71 6.85 -1.26
C ARG A 58 -1.32 7.18 0.09
N GLU A 59 -2.14 8.22 0.15
CA GLU A 59 -2.80 8.64 1.39
C GLU A 59 -3.68 7.52 1.97
N GLU A 60 -4.43 6.80 1.13
CA GLU A 60 -5.23 5.67 1.59
C GLU A 60 -4.37 4.57 2.23
N LEU A 61 -3.28 4.17 1.56
CA LEU A 61 -2.41 3.09 2.03
C LEU A 61 -1.63 3.48 3.29
N GLN A 62 -1.15 4.72 3.38
CA GLN A 62 -0.47 5.24 4.57
C GLN A 62 -1.42 5.28 5.78
N ASN A 63 -2.66 5.73 5.59
CA ASN A 63 -3.68 5.72 6.65
C ASN A 63 -4.05 4.31 7.14
N ARG A 64 -3.76 3.26 6.37
CA ARG A 64 -3.93 1.86 6.79
C ARG A 64 -2.78 1.32 7.63
N TRP A 65 -1.80 2.14 8.00
CA TRP A 65 -0.78 1.78 8.98
C TRP A 65 -1.39 1.28 10.29
N ASP A 66 -2.43 1.95 10.82
CA ASP A 66 -3.09 1.52 12.06
C ASP A 66 -3.68 0.10 11.95
N GLU A 67 -4.22 -0.25 10.78
CA GLU A 67 -4.75 -1.61 10.50
C GLU A 67 -3.63 -2.65 10.46
N PHE A 68 -2.48 -2.33 9.87
CA PHE A 68 -1.33 -3.22 9.87
C PHE A 68 -0.70 -3.36 11.27
N LYS A 69 -0.60 -2.24 12.00
CA LYS A 69 -0.12 -2.17 13.38
C LYS A 69 -0.93 -3.04 14.34
N ASP A 70 -2.25 -3.06 14.19
CA ASP A 70 -3.13 -3.93 14.98
C ASP A 70 -2.86 -5.41 14.70
N GLN A 71 -2.64 -5.77 13.43
CA GLN A 71 -2.34 -7.15 13.02
C GLN A 71 -0.99 -7.67 13.55
N ILE A 72 0.05 -6.83 13.57
CA ILE A 72 1.39 -7.21 14.08
C ILE A 72 1.49 -7.17 15.61
N ARG A 73 0.53 -6.53 16.30
CA ARG A 73 0.38 -6.58 17.76
C ARG A 73 -0.87 -7.39 18.15
N PRO A 74 -0.84 -8.73 18.06
CA PRO A 74 -1.88 -9.55 18.64
C PRO A 74 -1.75 -9.52 20.18
N GLY A 75 -2.44 -8.59 20.83
CA GLY A 75 -2.66 -8.58 22.28
C GLY A 75 -1.45 -8.21 23.14
N VAL A 76 -1.58 -7.10 23.88
CA VAL A 76 -1.06 -7.05 25.25
C VAL A 76 -2.00 -7.82 26.15
#